data_AF-A0A2S7PYE0-F1
#
_entry.id   AF-A0A2S7PYE0-F1
#
_cell.length_a   1.000
_cell.length_b   1.000
_cell.length_c   1.000
_cell.angle_alpha   90.00
_cell.angle_beta   90.00
_cell.angle_gamma   90.00
#
_symmetry.space_group_name_H-M   'P 1'
#
loop_
_entity.id
_entity.type
_entity.pdbx_description
1 polymer ?
#
loop_
_entity_poly.entity_id
_entity_poly.type
_entity_poly.pdbx_seq_one_letter_code
_entity_poly.pdbx_strand_id
1 'polypeptide(L)'
;MSKSIPPLLQPYLALPSESSLILLTSVLGASPNWLILRYIHSLLLPSPSTSTSAENEGPIEPKILFVSFLRDLNFWRENGRKIGLDLDKLHQTSRLHFVDGLSGLHLPASAVPNPPYGTILRDSSPDVIFPILSKLIATMQSPSSSTPIILIIDSLDYLLSCSAPHTPSTSISSHLLSLRSLTHSTILSLSADSSLLSSPSSQPLTSLLSSFTLSLAHDADMLISVRELDTGAARDVSGVLRVTRGGQGFIGYGEGKEVEEKELLYFVGGDGGVRVFERGQ
;
A
#
# COMPACT_ATOMS: atom_id res chain seq x y z
N MET A 1 3.35 22.47 -7.24
CA MET A 1 2.01 21.94 -7.60
C MET A 1 1.21 21.69 -6.31
N SER A 2 -0.09 21.36 -6.36
CA SER A 2 -0.88 21.13 -5.13
C SER A 2 -0.38 19.90 -4.37
N LYS A 3 -0.15 20.05 -3.06
CA LYS A 3 0.18 18.95 -2.13
C LYS A 3 -1.05 18.17 -1.67
N SER A 4 -2.25 18.67 -2.00
CA SER A 4 -3.52 18.05 -1.66
C SER A 4 -3.73 16.75 -2.45
N ILE A 5 -4.65 15.93 -1.95
CA ILE A 5 -5.14 14.75 -2.66
C ILE A 5 -5.82 15.21 -3.96
N PRO A 6 -5.48 14.61 -5.13
CA PRO A 6 -6.18 14.89 -6.37
C PRO A 6 -7.68 14.61 -6.21
N PRO A 7 -8.60 15.53 -6.57
CA PRO A 7 -10.03 15.38 -6.30
C PRO A 7 -10.63 14.09 -6.87
N LEU A 8 -10.19 13.68 -8.07
CA LEU A 8 -10.64 12.44 -8.70
C LEU A 8 -10.23 11.17 -7.94
N LEU A 9 -9.23 11.24 -7.06
CA LEU A 9 -8.80 10.11 -6.22
C LEU A 9 -9.38 10.13 -4.82
N GLN A 10 -9.95 11.26 -4.37
CA GLN A 10 -10.44 11.41 -3.01
C GLN A 10 -11.41 10.29 -2.56
N PRO A 11 -12.36 9.81 -3.39
CA PRO A 11 -13.26 8.73 -2.99
C PRO A 11 -12.56 7.40 -2.74
N TYR A 12 -11.47 7.11 -3.46
CA TYR A 12 -10.75 5.83 -3.40
C TYR A 12 -9.68 5.78 -2.30
N LEU A 13 -9.35 6.94 -1.71
CA LEU A 13 -8.33 7.08 -0.66
C LEU A 13 -8.93 7.29 0.74
N ALA A 14 -10.26 7.22 0.86
CA ALA A 14 -10.96 7.29 2.14
C ALA A 14 -10.65 6.07 3.03
N LEU A 15 -11.07 6.13 4.31
CA LEU A 15 -10.97 4.98 5.21
C LEU A 15 -11.72 3.79 4.59
N PRO A 16 -11.04 2.65 4.35
CA PRO A 16 -11.68 1.47 3.76
C PRO A 16 -12.72 0.83 4.68
N SER A 17 -13.61 0.02 4.12
CA SER A 17 -14.52 -0.83 4.90
C SER A 17 -13.75 -1.85 5.75
N GLU A 18 -14.36 -2.33 6.83
CA GLU A 18 -13.76 -3.34 7.70
C GLU A 18 -13.45 -4.64 6.93
N SER A 19 -12.33 -5.27 7.26
CA SER A 19 -11.78 -6.49 6.63
C SER A 19 -11.45 -6.38 5.14
N SER A 20 -11.48 -5.18 4.57
CA SER A 20 -11.22 -4.97 3.15
C SER A 20 -9.76 -5.19 2.75
N LEU A 21 -9.56 -5.66 1.53
CA LEU A 21 -8.28 -5.75 0.83
C LEU A 21 -8.28 -4.79 -0.37
N ILE A 22 -7.41 -3.79 -0.33
CA ILE A 22 -7.13 -2.92 -1.47
C ILE A 22 -5.82 -3.40 -2.10
N LEU A 23 -5.87 -3.72 -3.39
CA LEU A 23 -4.70 -4.14 -4.14
C LEU A 23 -4.22 -3.03 -5.06
N LEU A 24 -2.95 -2.63 -4.92
CA LEU A 24 -2.24 -1.76 -5.82
C LEU A 24 -1.36 -2.63 -6.72
N THR A 25 -1.54 -2.54 -8.03
CA THR A 25 -0.68 -3.25 -8.99
C THR A 25 0.10 -2.25 -9.82
N SER A 26 1.34 -2.60 -10.11
CA SER A 26 2.25 -1.75 -10.88
C SER A 26 3.06 -2.56 -11.88
N VAL A 27 3.54 -1.91 -12.92
CA VAL A 27 4.53 -2.47 -13.85
C VAL A 27 5.84 -1.70 -13.73
N LEU A 28 6.92 -2.28 -14.25
CA LEU A 28 8.21 -1.60 -14.34
C LEU A 28 8.02 -0.25 -15.06
N GLY A 29 8.53 0.82 -14.46
CA GLY A 29 8.38 2.19 -14.95
C GLY A 29 7.18 2.96 -14.37
N ALA A 30 6.18 2.27 -13.79
CA ALA A 30 5.00 2.88 -13.19
C ALA A 30 4.87 2.53 -11.70
N SER A 31 5.66 3.17 -10.83
CA SER A 31 5.65 2.88 -9.38
C SER A 31 4.39 3.38 -8.64
N PRO A 32 3.84 2.59 -7.68
CA PRO A 32 2.68 2.98 -6.87
C PRO A 32 3.05 3.76 -5.60
N ASN A 33 4.33 4.09 -5.38
CA ASN A 33 4.82 4.69 -4.12
C ASN A 33 4.11 6.01 -3.79
N TRP A 34 3.80 6.81 -4.81
CA TRP A 34 3.07 8.07 -4.63
C TRP A 34 1.63 7.82 -4.16
N LEU A 35 0.98 6.73 -4.59
CA LEU A 35 -0.35 6.32 -4.13
C LEU A 35 -0.31 5.89 -2.67
N ILE A 36 0.69 5.08 -2.28
CA ILE A 36 0.88 4.66 -0.89
C ILE A 36 1.02 5.89 0.02
N LEU A 37 1.84 6.86 -0.37
CA LEU A 37 1.97 8.12 0.37
C LEU A 37 0.66 8.91 0.43
N ARG A 38 -0.17 8.88 -0.62
CA ARG A 38 -1.49 9.51 -0.64
C ARG A 38 -2.49 8.79 0.26
N TYR A 39 -2.44 7.45 0.35
CA TYR A 39 -3.20 6.69 1.35
C TYR A 39 -2.80 7.10 2.77
N ILE A 40 -1.50 7.08 3.10
CA ILE A 40 -1.02 7.47 4.42
C ILE A 40 -1.44 8.92 4.74
N HIS A 41 -1.29 9.83 3.79
CA HIS A 41 -1.70 11.22 3.95
C HIS A 41 -3.22 11.34 4.19
N SER A 42 -4.05 10.67 3.38
CA SER A 42 -5.52 10.71 3.49
C SER A 42 -6.03 10.14 4.81
N LEU A 43 -5.41 9.05 5.29
CA LEU A 43 -5.85 8.35 6.49
C LEU A 43 -5.37 9.02 7.78
N LEU A 44 -4.22 9.70 7.77
CA LEU A 44 -3.61 10.24 8.99
C LEU A 44 -3.72 11.76 9.15
N LEU A 45 -3.87 12.52 8.06
CA LEU A 45 -4.03 13.97 8.15
C LEU A 45 -5.52 14.34 8.08
N PRO A 46 -5.99 15.25 8.95
CA PRO A 46 -7.37 15.72 8.92
C PRO A 46 -7.66 16.40 7.58
N SER A 47 -8.64 15.87 6.84
CA SER A 47 -9.15 16.57 5.66
C SER A 47 -9.92 17.81 6.11
N PRO A 48 -9.70 19.00 5.51
CA PRO A 48 -10.43 20.21 5.84
C PRO A 48 -11.95 20.13 5.55
N SER A 49 -12.41 19.06 4.88
CA SER A 49 -13.82 18.88 4.49
C SER A 49 -14.65 17.99 5.43
N THR A 50 -14.07 17.39 6.48
CA THR A 50 -14.79 16.41 7.33
C THR A 50 -15.51 17.05 8.53
N SER A 51 -15.76 18.36 8.50
CA SER A 51 -16.40 19.07 9.63
C SER A 51 -17.93 19.15 9.56
N THR A 52 -18.63 18.40 8.70
CA THR A 52 -20.07 18.65 8.45
C THR A 52 -21.01 17.46 8.34
N SER A 53 -20.69 16.27 8.85
CA SER A 53 -21.73 15.22 8.95
C SER A 53 -21.33 14.04 9.83
N ALA A 54 -21.53 14.18 11.14
CA ALA A 54 -21.95 13.13 12.09
C ALA A 54 -21.80 13.69 13.52
N GLU A 55 -22.85 14.33 14.02
CA GLU A 55 -22.96 14.63 15.44
C GLU A 55 -23.10 13.29 16.20
N ASN A 56 -21.98 12.72 16.69
CA ASN A 56 -21.84 12.01 17.97
C ASN A 56 -20.63 11.06 18.07
N GLU A 57 -19.83 10.86 17.02
CA GLU A 57 -18.53 10.19 17.16
C GLU A 57 -17.43 11.10 16.64
N GLY A 58 -16.40 11.35 17.45
CA GLY A 58 -15.23 12.12 17.02
C GLY A 58 -14.59 11.48 15.78
N PRO A 59 -13.75 12.23 15.04
CA PRO A 59 -13.10 11.68 13.86
C PRO A 59 -12.33 10.41 14.22
N ILE A 60 -12.67 9.30 13.55
CA ILE A 60 -11.98 8.03 13.72
C ILE A 60 -10.55 8.23 13.24
N GLU A 61 -9.59 8.20 14.17
CA GLU A 61 -8.17 8.34 13.85
C GLU A 61 -7.52 6.95 13.72
N PRO A 62 -7.28 6.45 12.49
CA PRO A 62 -6.63 5.16 12.32
C PRO A 62 -5.16 5.23 12.70
N LYS A 63 -4.61 4.07 13.08
CA LYS A 63 -3.17 3.83 13.14
C LYS A 63 -2.73 3.04 11.91
N ILE A 64 -1.49 3.23 11.48
CA ILE A 64 -0.93 2.53 10.31
C ILE A 64 0.28 1.68 10.73
N LEU A 65 0.23 0.40 10.40
CA LEU A 65 1.44 -0.44 10.34
C LEU A 65 1.89 -0.49 8.88
N PHE A 66 3.04 0.13 8.59
CA PHE A 66 3.56 0.25 7.24
C PHE A 66 4.83 -0.60 7.07
N VAL A 67 4.73 -1.63 6.23
CA VAL A 67 5.83 -2.55 5.90
C VAL A 67 6.27 -2.29 4.47
N SER A 68 7.57 -2.16 4.20
CA SER A 68 8.10 -2.07 2.83
C SER A 68 9.27 -3.02 2.64
N PHE A 69 9.20 -3.83 1.58
CA PHE A 69 10.24 -4.81 1.23
C PHE A 69 11.24 -4.31 0.19
N LEU A 70 10.94 -3.20 -0.49
CA LEU A 70 11.81 -2.66 -1.55
C LEU A 70 12.40 -1.29 -1.24
N ARG A 71 11.98 -0.60 -0.16
CA ARG A 71 12.44 0.75 0.18
C ARG A 71 12.60 0.92 1.70
N ASP A 72 13.64 1.66 2.08
CA ASP A 72 13.95 1.95 3.47
C ASP A 72 13.13 3.13 4.03
N LEU A 73 13.24 3.38 5.33
CA LEU A 73 12.52 4.48 5.97
C LEU A 73 12.90 5.85 5.38
N ASN A 74 14.17 6.07 5.00
CA ASN A 74 14.62 7.36 4.50
C ASN A 74 13.94 7.71 3.18
N PHE A 75 13.80 6.74 2.27
CA PHE A 75 13.04 6.91 1.04
C PHE A 75 11.61 7.41 1.31
N TRP A 76 10.91 6.78 2.26
CA TRP A 76 9.53 7.17 2.59
C TRP A 76 9.45 8.53 3.30
N ARG A 77 10.42 8.85 4.17
CA ARG A 77 10.51 10.15 4.86
C ARG A 77 10.74 11.30 3.90
N GLU A 78 11.68 11.14 2.98
CA GLU A 78 12.01 12.17 1.99
C GLU A 78 10.83 12.44 1.05
N ASN A 79 10.18 11.39 0.55
CA ASN A 79 9.05 11.56 -0.35
C ASN A 79 7.76 11.98 0.38
N GLY A 80 7.57 11.58 1.63
CA GLY A 80 6.49 12.08 2.49
C GLY A 80 6.61 13.58 2.76
N ARG A 81 7.81 14.07 3.07
CA ARG A 81 8.05 15.51 3.33
C ARG A 81 7.67 16.41 2.16
N LYS A 82 7.90 15.96 0.93
CA LYS A 82 7.50 16.69 -0.29
C LYS A 82 6.01 17.04 -0.30
N ILE A 83 5.19 16.17 0.27
CA ILE A 83 3.72 16.27 0.28
C ILE A 83 3.17 16.78 1.63
N GLY A 84 4.05 17.20 2.55
CA GLY A 84 3.65 17.66 3.89
C GLY A 84 3.37 16.52 4.88
N LEU A 85 3.73 15.28 4.55
CA LEU A 85 3.60 14.13 5.44
C LEU A 85 4.88 13.97 6.27
N ASP A 86 4.80 14.24 7.57
CA ASP A 86 5.90 14.06 8.51
C ASP A 86 5.78 12.71 9.24
N LEU A 87 6.48 11.70 8.73
CA LEU A 87 6.49 10.36 9.32
C LEU A 87 7.13 10.35 10.72
N ASP A 88 8.05 11.26 11.02
CA ASP A 88 8.71 11.34 12.33
C ASP A 88 7.69 11.76 13.39
N LYS A 89 6.89 12.79 13.07
CA LYS A 89 5.78 13.25 13.92
C LYS A 89 4.72 12.17 14.10
N LEU A 90 4.33 11.49 13.02
CA LEU A 90 3.33 10.43 13.07
C LEU A 90 3.77 9.25 13.95
N HIS A 91 5.06 8.90 13.89
CA HIS A 91 5.64 7.90 14.79
C HIS A 91 5.63 8.36 16.25
N GLN A 92 6.07 9.59 16.54
CA GLN A 92 6.06 10.14 17.91
C GLN A 92 4.65 10.16 18.53
N THR A 93 3.62 10.38 17.71
CA THR A 93 2.21 10.32 18.14
C THR A 93 1.61 8.90 18.16
N SER A 94 2.42 7.85 17.95
CA SER A 94 1.97 6.45 17.86
C SER A 94 0.86 6.21 16.81
N ARG A 95 0.82 7.03 15.76
CA ARG A 95 -0.13 6.93 14.65
C ARG A 95 0.41 6.08 13.50
N LEU A 96 1.74 5.99 13.35
CA LEU A 96 2.39 5.18 12.32
C LEU A 96 3.59 4.41 12.88
N HIS A 97 3.65 3.11 12.59
CA HIS A 97 4.81 2.27 12.85
C HIS A 97 5.37 1.75 11.53
N PHE A 98 6.65 1.99 11.27
CA PHE A 98 7.32 1.53 10.05
C PHE A 98 8.10 0.23 10.29
N VAL A 99 8.03 -0.68 9.34
CA VAL A 99 8.79 -1.94 9.31
C VAL A 99 9.63 -1.97 8.04
N ASP A 100 10.95 -1.97 8.22
CA ASP A 100 11.94 -2.10 7.16
C ASP A 100 12.13 -3.60 6.84
N GLY A 101 11.63 -4.02 5.70
CA GLY A 101 11.79 -5.36 5.15
C GLY A 101 12.90 -5.48 4.11
N LEU A 102 13.77 -4.48 3.98
CA LEU A 102 14.85 -4.44 2.98
C LEU A 102 16.23 -4.46 3.64
N SER A 103 16.52 -3.45 4.46
CA SER A 103 17.89 -3.11 4.86
C SER A 103 18.55 -4.23 5.66
N GLY A 104 17.85 -4.77 6.66
CA GLY A 104 18.39 -5.83 7.52
C GLY A 104 18.48 -7.20 6.84
N LEU A 105 17.81 -7.39 5.71
CA LEU A 105 17.85 -8.65 4.94
C LEU A 105 19.02 -8.70 3.96
N HIS A 106 19.48 -7.55 3.45
CA HIS A 106 20.42 -7.50 2.32
C HIS A 106 21.71 -6.72 2.59
N LEU A 107 21.76 -5.89 3.63
CA LEU A 107 22.97 -5.15 3.98
C LEU A 107 23.76 -5.88 5.08
N PRO A 108 25.09 -5.85 5.03
CA PRO A 108 25.91 -6.34 6.14
C PRO A 108 25.59 -5.51 7.39
N ALA A 109 25.69 -6.12 8.58
CA ALA A 109 25.30 -5.48 9.84
C ALA A 109 25.93 -4.09 10.09
N SER A 110 27.13 -3.84 9.54
CA SER A 110 27.82 -2.54 9.62
C SER A 110 27.23 -1.45 8.71
N ALA A 111 26.49 -1.82 7.67
CA ALA A 111 25.91 -0.92 6.67
C ALA A 111 24.38 -0.79 6.78
N VAL A 112 23.74 -1.61 7.62
CA VAL A 112 22.31 -1.47 7.92
C VAL A 112 22.09 -0.07 8.50
N PRO A 113 21.25 0.77 7.88
CA PRO A 113 20.88 2.06 8.44
C PRO A 113 20.34 1.86 9.85
N ASN A 114 20.70 2.76 10.76
CA ASN A 114 20.10 2.81 12.09
C ASN A 114 19.03 3.91 12.08
N PRO A 115 17.80 3.62 11.60
CA PRO A 115 16.73 4.60 11.58
C PRO A 115 16.40 5.03 13.01
N PRO A 116 15.93 6.27 13.21
CA PRO A 116 15.57 6.77 14.53
C PRO A 116 14.42 5.99 15.19
N TYR A 117 13.63 5.26 14.39
CA TYR A 117 12.52 4.43 14.83
C TYR A 117 12.18 3.34 13.81
N GLY A 118 11.20 2.50 14.16
CA GLY A 118 10.71 1.41 13.34
C GLY A 118 11.37 0.08 13.68
N THR A 119 10.90 -0.97 13.02
CA THR A 119 11.41 -2.34 13.20
C THR A 119 12.13 -2.77 11.93
N ILE A 120 13.35 -3.28 12.06
CA ILE A 120 14.10 -3.84 10.93
C ILE A 120 13.99 -5.35 10.94
N LEU A 121 13.49 -5.93 9.87
CA LEU A 121 13.48 -7.38 9.66
C LEU A 121 14.88 -7.85 9.27
N ARG A 122 15.32 -8.94 9.89
CA ARG A 122 16.66 -9.53 9.69
C ARG A 122 16.62 -10.98 9.18
N ASP A 123 15.42 -11.52 9.05
CA ASP A 123 15.16 -12.86 8.55
C ASP A 123 14.12 -12.76 7.43
N SER A 124 14.40 -13.37 6.28
CA SER A 124 13.51 -13.37 5.13
C SER A 124 12.42 -14.44 5.23
N SER A 125 12.49 -15.34 6.22
CA SER A 125 11.53 -16.42 6.42
C SER A 125 10.14 -15.87 6.78
N PRO A 126 9.09 -16.23 6.03
CA PRO A 126 7.71 -15.88 6.37
C PRO A 126 7.32 -16.32 7.78
N ASP A 127 7.79 -17.48 8.23
CA ASP A 127 7.50 -18.02 9.56
C ASP A 127 8.07 -17.17 10.70
N VAL A 128 9.01 -16.27 10.41
CA VAL A 128 9.57 -15.29 11.36
C VAL A 128 8.91 -13.92 11.18
N ILE A 129 8.76 -13.47 9.94
CA ILE A 129 8.23 -12.13 9.61
C ILE A 129 6.79 -11.99 10.11
N PHE A 130 5.91 -12.93 9.75
CA PHE A 130 4.48 -12.78 10.02
C PHE A 130 4.15 -12.78 11.52
N PRO A 131 4.75 -13.62 12.39
CA PRO A 131 4.60 -13.49 13.84
C PRO A 131 5.08 -12.16 14.41
N ILE A 132 6.17 -11.57 13.87
CA ILE A 132 6.63 -10.23 14.27
C ILE A 132 5.55 -9.19 13.94
N LEU A 133 4.98 -9.24 12.72
CA LEU A 133 3.92 -8.33 12.31
C LEU A 133 2.66 -8.48 13.19
N SER A 134 2.22 -9.71 13.47
CA SER A 134 1.10 -9.98 14.37
C SER A 134 1.33 -9.41 15.77
N LYS A 135 2.55 -9.56 16.31
CA LYS A 135 2.92 -8.99 17.62
C LYS A 135 2.90 -7.47 17.61
N LEU A 136 3.37 -6.85 16.52
CA LEU A 136 3.32 -5.39 16.36
C LEU A 136 1.87 -4.89 16.31
N ILE A 137 1.00 -5.55 15.55
CA ILE A 137 -0.44 -5.23 15.51
C ILE A 137 -1.05 -5.32 16.93
N ALA A 138 -0.79 -6.41 17.65
CA ALA A 138 -1.27 -6.58 19.03
C ALA A 138 -0.73 -5.51 19.99
N THR A 139 0.49 -5.03 19.79
CA THR A 139 1.08 -3.94 20.59
C THR A 139 0.45 -2.58 20.27
N MET A 140 0.03 -2.37 19.02
CA MET A 140 -0.65 -1.15 18.57
C MET A 140 -2.12 -1.11 18.99
N GLN A 141 -2.75 -2.26 19.21
CA GLN A 141 -4.08 -2.38 19.79
C GLN A 141 -4.05 -1.87 21.23
N SER A 142 -4.80 -0.81 21.52
CA SER A 142 -4.94 -0.31 22.89
C SER A 142 -6.17 -0.94 23.53
N PRO A 143 -6.08 -1.47 24.76
CA PRO A 143 -7.23 -2.08 25.44
C PRO A 143 -8.37 -1.10 25.72
N SER A 144 -8.10 0.21 25.68
CA SER A 144 -9.06 1.28 26.00
C SER A 144 -9.63 2.00 24.77
N SER A 145 -9.18 1.70 23.56
CA SER A 145 -9.67 2.37 22.34
C SER A 145 -9.78 1.42 21.15
N SER A 146 -10.96 1.34 20.55
CA SER A 146 -11.20 0.63 19.29
C SER A 146 -10.70 1.43 18.08
N THR A 147 -9.43 1.86 18.11
CA THR A 147 -8.82 2.58 16.98
C THR A 147 -8.55 1.61 15.84
N PRO A 148 -9.05 1.84 14.62
CA PRO A 148 -8.79 0.95 13.49
C PRO A 148 -7.31 0.96 13.13
N ILE A 149 -6.76 -0.23 12.88
CA ILE A 149 -5.38 -0.41 12.42
C ILE A 149 -5.42 -0.75 10.93
N ILE A 150 -4.77 0.07 10.12
CA ILE A 150 -4.63 -0.16 8.68
C ILE A 150 -3.24 -0.74 8.43
N LEU A 151 -3.20 -1.89 7.79
CA LEU A 151 -1.97 -2.55 7.37
C LEU A 151 -1.64 -2.12 5.95
N ILE A 152 -0.45 -1.56 5.75
CA ILE A 152 0.07 -1.26 4.42
C ILE A 152 1.30 -2.11 4.19
N ILE A 153 1.31 -2.92 3.13
CA ILE A 153 2.47 -3.72 2.75
C ILE A 153 2.88 -3.34 1.33
N ASP A 154 4.08 -2.82 1.20
CA ASP A 154 4.70 -2.50 -0.08
C ASP A 154 5.58 -3.64 -0.57
N SER A 155 5.27 -4.12 -1.78
CA SER A 155 6.05 -5.09 -2.57
C SER A 155 6.19 -6.47 -1.90
N LEU A 156 5.07 -7.06 -1.48
CA LEU A 156 5.04 -8.37 -0.80
C LEU A 156 5.50 -9.54 -1.69
N ASP A 157 5.33 -9.41 -3.00
CA ASP A 157 5.86 -10.31 -4.03
C ASP A 157 7.38 -10.51 -3.95
N TYR A 158 8.09 -9.57 -3.31
CA TYR A 158 9.49 -9.74 -2.97
C TYR A 158 9.77 -10.94 -2.06
N LEU A 159 8.92 -11.17 -1.05
CA LEU A 159 9.10 -12.29 -0.13
C LEU A 159 8.97 -13.64 -0.83
N LEU A 160 8.07 -13.75 -1.80
CA LEU A 160 7.94 -14.95 -2.63
C LEU A 160 9.20 -15.19 -3.46
N SER A 161 9.77 -14.11 -4.00
CA SER A 161 11.01 -14.18 -4.79
C SER A 161 12.22 -14.61 -3.94
N CYS A 162 12.27 -14.20 -2.67
CA CYS A 162 13.37 -14.57 -1.76
C CYS A 162 13.18 -15.92 -1.08
N SER A 163 11.95 -16.40 -0.93
CA SER A 163 11.62 -17.64 -0.21
C SER A 163 11.46 -18.86 -1.12
N ALA A 164 11.35 -18.66 -2.44
CA ALA A 164 11.31 -19.76 -3.40
C ALA A 164 12.68 -20.45 -3.52
N PRO A 165 12.75 -21.80 -3.61
CA PRO A 165 11.65 -22.76 -3.73
C PRO A 165 11.14 -23.36 -2.40
N HIS A 166 11.63 -22.87 -1.26
CA HIS A 166 11.45 -23.52 0.04
C HIS A 166 10.11 -23.22 0.72
N THR A 167 9.44 -22.13 0.33
CA THR A 167 8.15 -21.76 0.90
C THR A 167 7.04 -21.77 -0.16
N PRO A 168 5.95 -22.55 0.04
CA PRO A 168 4.82 -22.52 -0.88
C PRO A 168 4.07 -21.18 -0.76
N SER A 169 3.56 -20.65 -1.87
CA SER A 169 2.79 -19.39 -1.91
C SER A 169 1.57 -19.43 -0.99
N THR A 170 0.97 -20.61 -0.80
CA THR A 170 -0.14 -20.85 0.12
C THR A 170 0.19 -20.50 1.56
N SER A 171 1.44 -20.67 2.00
CA SER A 171 1.89 -20.25 3.33
C SER A 171 1.78 -18.73 3.49
N ILE A 172 2.30 -17.96 2.52
CA ILE A 172 2.21 -16.49 2.55
C ILE A 172 0.76 -16.01 2.50
N SER A 173 -0.09 -16.63 1.67
CA SER A 173 -1.53 -16.32 1.63
C SER A 173 -2.22 -16.57 2.97
N SER A 174 -1.94 -17.70 3.64
CA SER A 174 -2.53 -18.02 4.95
C SER A 174 -2.08 -17.05 6.05
N HIS A 175 -0.81 -16.67 6.04
CA HIS A 175 -0.29 -15.69 6.97
C HIS A 175 -0.86 -14.28 6.71
N LEU A 176 -0.98 -13.87 5.44
CA LEU A 176 -1.62 -12.61 5.07
C LEU A 176 -3.09 -12.58 5.51
N LEU A 177 -3.83 -13.67 5.33
CA LEU A 177 -5.21 -13.79 5.80
C LEU A 177 -5.29 -13.64 7.32
N SER A 178 -4.35 -14.24 8.04
CA SER A 178 -4.24 -14.09 9.51
C SER A 178 -4.00 -12.63 9.91
N LEU A 179 -3.07 -11.92 9.25
CA LEU A 179 -2.86 -10.49 9.50
C LEU A 179 -4.09 -9.65 9.19
N ARG A 180 -4.76 -9.93 8.06
CA ARG A 180 -6.00 -9.25 7.67
C ARG A 180 -7.06 -9.37 8.76
N SER A 181 -7.22 -10.54 9.37
CA SER A 181 -8.17 -10.75 10.47
C SER A 181 -7.88 -9.95 11.75
N LEU A 182 -6.65 -9.44 11.91
CA LEU A 182 -6.22 -8.64 13.06
C LEU A 182 -6.28 -7.13 12.79
N THR A 183 -6.59 -6.72 11.56
CA THR A 183 -6.51 -5.34 11.08
C THR A 183 -7.86 -4.88 10.54
N HIS A 184 -8.13 -3.59 10.60
CA HIS A 184 -9.35 -3.01 10.04
C HIS A 184 -9.39 -3.13 8.51
N SER A 185 -8.26 -2.89 7.84
CA SER A 185 -8.13 -3.02 6.39
C SER A 185 -6.67 -3.22 6.00
N THR A 186 -6.44 -3.84 4.86
CA THR A 186 -5.11 -4.08 4.30
C THR A 186 -4.99 -3.44 2.91
N ILE A 187 -3.94 -2.64 2.72
CA ILE A 187 -3.52 -2.09 1.42
C ILE A 187 -2.23 -2.79 1.03
N LEU A 188 -2.24 -3.45 -0.13
CA LEU A 188 -1.12 -4.26 -0.60
C LEU A 188 -0.63 -3.72 -1.94
N SER A 189 0.68 -3.62 -2.13
CA SER A 189 1.30 -3.30 -3.42
C SER A 189 2.08 -4.50 -3.95
N LEU A 190 1.86 -4.86 -5.22
CA LEU A 190 2.53 -5.95 -5.95
C LEU A 190 2.98 -5.49 -7.34
N SER A 191 4.04 -6.11 -7.88
CA SER A 191 4.34 -6.02 -9.32
C SER A 191 3.44 -6.97 -10.14
N ALA A 192 2.91 -6.44 -11.24
CA ALA A 192 2.18 -7.19 -12.26
C ALA A 192 3.09 -7.66 -13.41
N ASP A 193 4.38 -7.34 -13.40
CA ASP A 193 5.31 -7.66 -14.50
C ASP A 193 5.39 -9.17 -14.77
N SER A 194 5.43 -9.98 -13.72
CA SER A 194 5.51 -11.45 -13.87
C SER A 194 4.31 -12.04 -14.62
N SER A 195 3.11 -11.47 -14.44
CA SER A 195 1.90 -11.90 -15.15
C SER A 195 1.95 -11.57 -16.64
N LEU A 196 2.60 -10.46 -17.00
CA LEU A 196 2.76 -10.01 -18.39
C LEU A 196 3.84 -10.81 -19.14
N LEU A 197 4.78 -11.43 -18.42
CA LEU A 197 5.88 -12.22 -19.00
C LEU A 197 5.54 -13.70 -19.24
N SER A 198 4.26 -14.10 -19.12
CA SER A 198 3.83 -15.50 -19.22
C SER A 198 4.04 -16.09 -20.63
N SER A 199 5.18 -16.78 -20.81
CA SER A 199 5.49 -17.63 -21.97
C SER A 199 5.05 -19.08 -21.69
N PRO A 200 4.71 -19.90 -22.70
CA PRO A 200 4.49 -21.35 -22.52
C PRO A 200 5.69 -22.10 -21.92
N SER A 201 6.87 -21.48 -21.85
CA SER A 201 8.06 -21.96 -21.15
C SER A 201 8.34 -21.24 -19.81
N SER A 202 7.34 -20.61 -19.19
CA SER A 202 7.53 -19.77 -17.99
C SER A 202 8.19 -20.55 -16.85
N GLN A 203 9.22 -19.96 -16.26
CA GLN A 203 9.90 -20.53 -15.11
C GLN A 203 8.93 -20.72 -13.93
N PRO A 204 9.13 -21.74 -13.06
CA PRO A 204 8.23 -22.03 -11.95
C PRO A 204 7.93 -20.83 -11.04
N LEU A 205 8.92 -19.96 -10.82
CA LEU A 205 8.77 -18.75 -10.00
C LEU A 205 7.83 -17.72 -10.63
N THR A 206 7.94 -17.46 -11.93
CA THR A 206 7.05 -16.53 -12.64
C THR A 206 5.60 -16.99 -12.56
N SER A 207 5.34 -18.29 -12.80
CA SER A 207 3.99 -18.84 -12.66
C SER A 207 3.45 -18.72 -11.23
N LEU A 208 4.31 -18.85 -10.22
CA LEU A 208 3.94 -18.73 -8.82
C LEU A 208 3.61 -17.28 -8.44
N LEU A 209 4.41 -16.30 -8.87
CA LEU A 209 4.13 -14.88 -8.68
C LEU A 209 2.85 -14.43 -9.40
N SER A 210 2.64 -14.90 -10.63
CA SER A 210 1.44 -14.59 -11.41
C SER A 210 0.18 -15.17 -10.77
N SER A 211 0.23 -16.43 -10.33
CA SER A 211 -0.91 -17.05 -9.64
C SER A 211 -1.21 -16.39 -8.31
N PHE A 212 -0.20 -16.05 -7.51
CA PHE A 212 -0.37 -15.31 -6.26
C PHE A 212 -1.01 -13.92 -6.47
N THR A 213 -0.50 -13.15 -7.43
CA THR A 213 -1.02 -11.82 -7.76
C THR A 213 -2.47 -11.91 -8.25
N LEU A 214 -2.78 -12.89 -9.11
CA LEU A 214 -4.13 -13.11 -9.62
C LEU A 214 -5.10 -13.52 -8.51
N SER A 215 -4.70 -14.43 -7.60
CA SER A 215 -5.51 -14.81 -6.44
C SER A 215 -5.84 -13.59 -5.57
N LEU A 216 -4.85 -12.74 -5.27
CA LEU A 216 -5.09 -11.53 -4.49
C LEU A 216 -5.94 -10.49 -5.23
N ALA A 217 -5.85 -10.42 -6.56
CA ALA A 217 -6.71 -9.56 -7.35
C ALA A 217 -8.18 -10.03 -7.31
N HIS A 218 -8.42 -11.34 -7.27
CA HIS A 218 -9.76 -11.90 -7.05
C HIS A 218 -10.28 -11.64 -5.64
N ASP A 219 -9.42 -11.74 -4.63
CA ASP A 219 -9.77 -11.54 -3.21
C ASP A 219 -9.93 -10.05 -2.84
N ALA A 220 -9.40 -9.13 -3.65
CA ALA A 220 -9.46 -7.70 -3.37
C ALA A 220 -10.90 -7.16 -3.48
N ASP A 221 -11.21 -6.15 -2.67
CA ASP A 221 -12.46 -5.37 -2.73
C ASP A 221 -12.34 -4.20 -3.72
N MET A 222 -11.11 -3.73 -3.94
CA MET A 222 -10.78 -2.70 -4.91
C MET A 222 -9.36 -2.92 -5.45
N LEU A 223 -9.20 -2.75 -6.76
CA LEU A 223 -7.92 -2.82 -7.44
C LEU A 223 -7.60 -1.45 -8.05
N ILE A 224 -6.41 -0.93 -7.75
CA ILE A 224 -5.85 0.24 -8.43
C ILE A 224 -4.59 -0.19 -9.18
N SER A 225 -4.67 -0.18 -10.50
CA SER A 225 -3.57 -0.51 -11.40
C SER A 225 -2.91 0.77 -11.91
N VAL A 226 -1.58 0.84 -11.85
CA VAL A 226 -0.78 1.88 -12.50
C VAL A 226 0.08 1.26 -13.61
N ARG A 227 0.04 1.87 -14.80
CA ARG A 227 0.81 1.43 -15.97
C ARG A 227 1.33 2.60 -16.79
N GLU A 228 2.34 2.36 -17.60
CA GLU A 228 2.81 3.34 -18.58
C GLU A 228 1.76 3.58 -19.68
N LEU A 229 1.98 4.62 -20.50
CA LEU A 229 1.15 4.87 -21.67
C LEU A 229 1.50 3.88 -22.79
N ASP A 230 0.48 3.35 -23.46
CA ASP A 230 0.66 2.46 -24.61
C ASP A 230 1.40 3.13 -25.79
N THR A 231 1.35 4.47 -25.85
CA THR A 231 2.04 5.30 -26.86
C THR A 231 3.49 5.64 -26.50
N GLY A 232 3.98 5.19 -25.35
CA GLY A 232 5.30 5.54 -24.82
C GLY A 232 5.31 6.81 -23.97
N ALA A 233 6.50 7.22 -23.54
CA ALA A 233 6.69 8.30 -22.57
C ALA A 233 6.17 9.66 -23.06
N ALA A 234 5.55 10.41 -22.15
CA ALA A 234 5.08 11.78 -22.38
C ALA A 234 5.64 12.74 -21.32
N ARG A 235 5.81 14.02 -21.69
CA ARG A 235 6.37 15.03 -20.77
C ARG A 235 5.45 15.35 -19.59
N ASP A 236 4.14 15.39 -19.84
CA ASP A 236 3.14 15.88 -18.89
C ASP A 236 2.21 14.78 -18.37
N VAL A 237 2.49 13.51 -18.72
CA VAL A 237 1.72 12.34 -18.27
C VAL A 237 2.72 11.25 -17.90
N SER A 238 2.66 10.79 -16.66
CA SER A 238 3.51 9.70 -16.16
C SER A 238 2.95 8.33 -16.51
N GLY A 239 1.63 8.19 -16.58
CA GLY A 239 0.99 6.91 -16.90
C GLY A 239 -0.52 6.94 -16.80
N VAL A 240 -1.10 5.74 -16.85
CA VAL A 240 -2.53 5.47 -16.69
C VAL A 240 -2.76 4.82 -15.34
N LEU A 241 -3.76 5.32 -14.61
CA LEU A 241 -4.28 4.73 -13.39
C LEU A 241 -5.67 4.17 -13.69
N ARG A 242 -5.92 2.91 -13.36
CA ARG A 242 -7.23 2.28 -13.49
C ARG A 242 -7.72 1.80 -12.14
N VAL A 243 -8.90 2.27 -11.74
CA VAL A 243 -9.64 1.76 -10.58
C VAL A 243 -10.65 0.74 -11.08
N THR A 244 -10.62 -0.46 -10.49
CA THR A 244 -11.54 -1.56 -10.81
C THR A 244 -12.17 -2.05 -9.52
N ARG A 245 -13.45 -2.40 -9.58
CA ARG A 245 -14.16 -2.97 -8.44
C ARG A 245 -13.69 -4.41 -8.24
N GLY A 246 -13.45 -4.76 -6.98
CA GLY A 246 -13.12 -6.12 -6.60
C GLY A 246 -14.32 -7.04 -6.41
N GLY A 247 -14.07 -8.31 -6.12
CA GLY A 247 -15.11 -9.36 -6.07
C GLY A 247 -16.16 -9.15 -4.97
N GLN A 248 -15.81 -8.42 -3.91
CA GLN A 248 -16.62 -8.32 -2.70
C GLN A 248 -17.26 -6.93 -2.48
N GLY A 249 -17.03 -5.98 -3.41
CA GLY A 249 -17.68 -4.68 -3.43
C GLY A 249 -17.23 -3.75 -2.30
N PHE A 250 -16.17 -2.98 -2.55
CA PHE A 250 -15.74 -1.92 -1.65
C PHE A 250 -16.84 -0.84 -1.50
N ILE A 251 -17.19 -0.54 -0.26
CA ILE A 251 -18.06 0.58 0.11
C ILE A 251 -17.16 1.65 0.72
N GLY A 252 -16.89 2.72 -0.04
CA GLY A 252 -16.15 3.87 0.48
C GLY A 252 -16.96 4.61 1.54
N TYR A 253 -16.31 5.07 2.61
CA TYR A 253 -16.96 5.92 3.61
C TYR A 253 -17.29 7.29 2.99
N GLY A 254 -18.57 7.60 2.83
CA GLY A 254 -19.02 8.91 2.36
C GLY A 254 -20.41 8.94 1.73
N GLU A 255 -20.82 7.91 0.97
CA GLU A 255 -22.16 7.91 0.33
C GLU A 255 -22.76 6.51 0.09
N GLY A 256 -22.22 5.42 0.66
CA GLY A 256 -22.75 4.08 0.38
C GLY A 256 -22.74 3.71 -1.12
N LYS A 257 -21.92 4.41 -1.91
CA LYS A 257 -21.79 4.21 -3.35
C LYS A 257 -20.72 3.15 -3.62
N GLU A 258 -21.05 2.24 -4.51
CA GLU A 258 -20.12 1.26 -5.03
C GLU A 258 -18.92 1.94 -5.70
N VAL A 259 -17.75 1.29 -5.70
CA VAL A 259 -16.57 1.78 -6.43
C VAL A 259 -16.93 2.04 -7.88
N GLU A 260 -16.88 3.32 -8.27
CA GLU A 260 -16.99 3.71 -9.67
C GLU A 260 -15.69 3.33 -10.37
N GLU A 261 -15.76 2.39 -11.31
CA GLU A 261 -14.61 2.02 -12.12
C GLU A 261 -14.22 3.17 -13.04
N LYS A 262 -12.93 3.52 -13.04
CA LYS A 262 -12.41 4.64 -13.84
C LYS A 262 -11.06 4.33 -14.41
N GLU A 263 -10.80 4.89 -15.57
CA GLU A 263 -9.46 5.00 -16.14
C GLU A 263 -9.09 6.48 -16.22
N LEU A 264 -7.96 6.82 -15.60
CA LEU A 264 -7.48 8.17 -15.40
C LEU A 264 -6.02 8.27 -15.88
N LEU A 265 -5.63 9.46 -16.29
CA LEU A 265 -4.23 9.79 -16.51
C LEU A 265 -3.67 10.41 -15.24
N TYR A 266 -2.40 10.13 -14.94
CA TYR A 266 -1.72 10.76 -13.82
C TYR A 266 -0.37 11.32 -14.20
N PHE A 267 0.06 12.34 -13.48
CA PHE A 267 1.38 12.94 -13.58
C PHE A 267 1.99 13.13 -12.19
N VAL A 268 3.20 12.62 -11.99
CA VAL A 268 3.97 12.79 -10.75
C VAL A 268 5.12 13.76 -11.02
N GLY A 269 5.07 14.93 -10.39
CA GLY A 269 6.13 15.92 -10.43
C GLY A 269 7.30 15.58 -9.49
N GLY A 270 8.49 16.11 -9.79
CA GLY A 270 9.68 15.94 -8.93
C GLY A 270 9.53 16.57 -7.53
N ASP A 271 8.63 17.54 -7.39
CA ASP A 271 8.25 18.18 -6.12
C ASP A 271 7.28 17.32 -5.27
N GLY A 272 6.95 16.10 -5.71
CA GLY A 272 5.95 15.23 -5.06
C GLY A 272 4.50 15.63 -5.34
N GLY A 273 4.29 16.67 -6.15
CA GLY A 273 2.97 17.04 -6.64
C GLY A 273 2.41 15.96 -7.56
N VAL A 274 1.12 15.68 -7.43
CA VAL A 274 0.44 14.70 -8.30
C VAL A 274 -0.79 15.36 -8.91
N ARG A 275 -0.97 15.16 -10.21
CA ARG A 275 -2.20 15.52 -10.94
C ARG A 275 -2.85 14.26 -11.47
N VAL A 276 -4.17 14.23 -11.45
CA VAL A 276 -4.98 13.15 -12.00
C VAL A 276 -6.09 13.81 -12.81
N PHE A 277 -6.33 13.32 -14.02
CA PHE A 277 -7.28 13.90 -14.97
C PHE A 277 -7.87 12.80 -15.87
N GLU A 278 -9.05 13.06 -16.43
CA GLU A 278 -9.72 12.15 -17.35
C GLU A 278 -9.09 12.21 -18.75
N ARG A 279 -9.22 11.15 -19.55
CA ARG A 279 -8.76 11.16 -20.95
C ARG A 279 -9.63 12.13 -21.76
N GLY A 280 -8.99 13.12 -22.40
CA GLY A 280 -9.67 14.08 -23.28
C GLY A 280 -10.00 15.44 -22.65
N GLN A 281 -9.54 15.70 -21.42
CA GLN A 281 -9.50 17.03 -20.80
C GLN A 281 -8.18 17.76 -21.05
#